data_AF-A0A3Q2Q8I6-F1
#
_entry.id   AF-A0A3Q2Q8I6-F1
#
_cell.length_a   1.000
_cell.length_b   1.000
_cell.length_c   1.000
_cell.angle_alpha   90.00
_cell.angle_beta   90.00
_cell.angle_gamma   90.00
#
_symmetry.space_group_name_H-M   'P 1'
#
loop_
_entity.id
_entity.type
_entity.pdbx_description
1 polymer ?
#
loop_
_entity_poly.entity_id
_entity_poly.type
_entity_poly.pdbx_seq_one_letter_code
_entity_poly.pdbx_strand_id
1 'polypeptide(L)'
;MPLLCISLFVLVLLPLSLSCDRKTPAEVRDRFSETVATYMSNTRENLTGENHLCDKVKHKPPNCTTENPDIVGTLLLQACEMMGLRLPQTKALATVVQDSIDCPCPKGSTKGVRPSMRPTRRRMTGSREEKRKKKICKANAILSSMTVCYQKLNNQLMDA
;
A
#
# COMPACT_ATOMS: atom_id res chain seq x y z
N MET A 1 0.47 51.10 1.88
CA MET A 1 0.36 49.96 0.94
C MET A 1 0.88 48.69 1.61
N PRO A 2 0.01 47.77 2.05
CA PRO A 2 0.43 46.49 2.62
C PRO A 2 -0.40 45.34 2.03
N LEU A 3 -0.09 44.88 0.81
CA LEU A 3 -0.85 43.79 0.17
C LEU A 3 0.03 42.71 -0.48
N LEU A 4 1.34 42.69 -0.20
CA LEU A 4 2.28 41.74 -0.84
C LEU A 4 2.96 40.76 0.14
N CYS A 5 2.47 40.61 1.37
CA CYS A 5 3.09 39.71 2.35
C CYS A 5 2.39 38.34 2.51
N ILE A 6 1.26 38.10 1.83
CA ILE A 6 0.45 36.88 2.03
C ILE A 6 0.78 35.78 0.98
N SER A 7 1.55 36.11 -0.06
CA SER A 7 1.80 35.18 -1.19
C SER A 7 2.81 34.06 -0.91
N LEU A 8 3.64 34.15 0.13
CA LEU A 8 4.71 33.16 0.37
C LEU A 8 4.34 32.04 1.36
N PHE A 9 3.38 32.27 2.26
CA PHE A 9 2.97 31.25 3.23
C PHE A 9 2.11 30.13 2.64
N VAL A 10 1.48 30.36 1.48
CA VAL A 10 0.69 29.34 0.78
C VAL A 10 1.58 28.28 0.14
N LEU A 11 2.81 28.62 -0.26
CA LEU A 11 3.77 27.66 -0.82
C LEU A 11 4.35 26.73 0.26
N VAL A 12 4.46 27.20 1.51
CA VAL A 12 5.00 26.42 2.64
C VAL A 12 3.95 25.43 3.20
N LEU A 13 2.67 25.65 2.92
CA LEU A 13 1.57 24.74 3.28
C LEU A 13 1.20 23.77 2.16
N LEU A 14 2.00 23.67 1.08
CA LEU A 14 1.82 22.58 0.14
C LEU A 14 2.00 21.26 0.91
N PRO A 15 0.99 20.36 0.87
CA PRO A 15 1.10 19.09 1.56
C PRO A 15 2.35 18.37 1.07
N LEU A 16 3.19 17.89 2.00
CA LEU A 16 4.39 17.08 1.71
C LEU A 16 4.11 15.89 0.77
N SER A 17 2.82 15.55 0.57
CA SER A 17 2.32 14.60 -0.42
C SER A 17 2.53 15.00 -1.89
N LEU A 18 2.78 16.28 -2.22
CA LEU A 18 2.93 16.77 -3.61
C LEU A 18 4.38 16.83 -4.09
N SER A 19 5.37 16.70 -3.19
CA SER A 19 6.80 16.79 -3.52
C SER A 19 7.54 15.58 -2.94
N CYS A 20 7.02 14.39 -3.21
CA CYS A 20 7.74 13.18 -2.87
C CYS A 20 8.64 12.81 -4.05
N ASP A 21 9.95 13.04 -3.92
CA ASP A 21 10.96 12.46 -4.80
C ASP A 21 11.06 10.96 -4.46
N ARG A 22 10.10 10.20 -4.97
CA ARG A 22 10.07 8.75 -4.80
C ARG A 22 11.34 8.16 -5.39
N LYS A 23 11.89 7.18 -4.69
CA LYS A 23 12.98 6.38 -5.24
C LYS A 23 12.62 5.75 -6.57
N THR A 24 13.60 5.70 -7.44
CA THR A 24 13.48 5.09 -8.76
C THR A 24 13.20 3.59 -8.64
N PRO A 25 12.61 2.95 -9.67
CA PRO A 25 12.40 1.51 -9.69
C PRO A 25 13.67 0.70 -9.34
N ALA A 26 14.85 1.14 -9.80
CA ALA A 26 16.12 0.49 -9.52
C ALA A 26 16.51 0.56 -8.03
N GLU A 27 16.40 1.74 -7.40
CA GLU A 27 16.71 1.91 -5.98
C GLU A 27 15.76 1.11 -5.08
N VAL A 28 14.47 1.04 -5.45
CA VAL A 28 13.47 0.24 -4.72
C VAL A 28 13.75 -1.26 -4.87
N ARG A 29 14.24 -1.70 -6.04
CA ARG A 29 14.65 -3.09 -6.28
C ARG A 29 15.84 -3.49 -5.42
N ASP A 30 16.86 -2.65 -5.32
CA ASP A 30 18.07 -2.98 -4.56
C ASP A 30 17.75 -3.13 -3.06
N ARG A 31 16.86 -2.28 -2.53
CA ARG A 31 16.33 -2.45 -1.16
C ARG A 31 15.40 -3.65 -1.01
N PHE A 32 14.77 -4.11 -2.09
CA PHE A 32 13.91 -5.29 -2.05
C PHE A 32 14.70 -6.56 -1.79
N SER A 33 15.81 -6.76 -2.50
CA SER A 33 16.69 -7.92 -2.32
C SER A 33 17.37 -7.92 -0.95
N GLU A 34 17.72 -6.75 -0.42
CA GLU A 34 18.43 -6.62 0.86
C GLU A 34 17.53 -6.91 2.08
N THR A 35 16.29 -6.40 2.09
CA THR A 35 15.48 -6.41 3.32
C THR A 35 14.02 -6.79 3.09
N VAL A 36 13.35 -6.24 2.07
CA VAL A 36 11.88 -6.41 1.91
C VAL A 36 11.49 -7.87 1.70
N ALA A 37 12.28 -8.64 0.92
CA ALA A 37 11.99 -10.04 0.63
C ALA A 37 11.84 -10.90 1.90
N THR A 38 12.72 -10.69 2.88
CA THR A 38 12.68 -11.38 4.17
C THR A 38 11.40 -11.06 4.95
N TYR A 39 11.04 -9.76 5.02
CA TYR A 39 9.80 -9.36 5.68
C TYR A 39 8.55 -9.90 4.97
N MET A 40 8.56 -9.98 3.64
CA MET A 40 7.45 -10.59 2.89
C MET A 40 7.29 -12.07 3.20
N SER A 41 8.39 -12.84 3.27
CA SER A 41 8.36 -14.26 3.62
C SER A 41 7.84 -14.46 5.05
N ASN A 42 8.38 -13.71 6.01
CA ASN A 42 7.95 -13.78 7.41
C ASN A 42 6.48 -13.40 7.58
N THR A 43 6.01 -12.34 6.90
CA THR A 43 4.59 -11.96 6.93
C THR A 43 3.72 -13.03 6.27
N ARG A 44 4.17 -13.67 5.18
CA ARG A 44 3.46 -14.79 4.56
C ARG A 44 3.27 -15.94 5.53
N GLU A 45 4.33 -16.40 6.18
CA GLU A 45 4.27 -17.50 7.14
C GLU A 45 3.30 -17.19 8.29
N ASN A 46 3.38 -15.97 8.84
CA ASN A 46 2.51 -15.51 9.92
C ASN A 46 1.02 -15.41 9.53
N LEU A 47 0.72 -15.24 8.24
CA LEU A 47 -0.65 -15.20 7.71
C LEU A 47 -1.13 -16.57 7.19
N THR A 48 -0.23 -17.51 6.90
CA THR A 48 -0.55 -18.81 6.28
C THR A 48 -1.41 -19.68 7.18
N GLY A 49 -1.23 -19.60 8.50
CA GLY A 49 -2.11 -20.24 9.48
C GLY A 49 -3.57 -19.79 9.41
N GLU A 50 -3.87 -18.69 8.72
CA GLU A 50 -5.20 -18.07 8.62
C GLU A 50 -5.73 -18.01 7.17
N ASN A 51 -5.05 -18.63 6.19
CA ASN A 51 -5.42 -18.57 4.76
C ASN A 51 -6.77 -19.23 4.43
N HIS A 52 -7.13 -20.31 5.12
CA HIS A 52 -8.40 -21.03 4.95
C HIS A 52 -9.63 -20.18 5.31
N LEU A 53 -9.44 -18.99 5.88
CA LEU A 53 -10.52 -18.07 6.27
C LEU A 53 -11.01 -17.19 5.10
N CYS A 54 -10.38 -17.28 3.92
CA CYS A 54 -10.47 -16.25 2.87
C CYS A 54 -11.32 -16.60 1.64
N ASP A 55 -11.90 -17.79 1.59
CA ASP A 55 -12.67 -18.29 0.43
C ASP A 55 -13.86 -17.42 0.00
N LYS A 56 -14.33 -16.52 0.88
CA LYS A 56 -15.49 -15.64 0.62
C LYS A 56 -15.13 -14.16 0.43
N VAL A 57 -13.88 -13.75 0.63
CA VAL A 57 -13.49 -12.33 0.60
C VAL A 57 -12.90 -11.97 -0.77
N LYS A 58 -13.74 -11.39 -1.65
CA LYS A 58 -13.30 -10.81 -2.92
C LYS A 58 -12.61 -9.45 -2.70
N HIS A 59 -11.39 -9.43 -2.15
CA HIS A 59 -10.55 -8.23 -2.18
C HIS A 59 -9.60 -8.32 -3.37
N LYS A 60 -9.70 -7.36 -4.29
CA LYS A 60 -8.76 -7.21 -5.40
C LYS A 60 -7.96 -5.93 -5.15
N PRO A 61 -6.78 -6.01 -4.52
CA PRO A 61 -5.91 -4.84 -4.43
C PRO A 61 -5.51 -4.39 -5.84
N PRO A 62 -5.13 -3.12 -6.01
CA PRO A 62 -4.50 -2.68 -7.24
C PRO A 62 -3.27 -3.57 -7.50
N ASN A 63 -3.19 -4.18 -8.68
CA ASN A 63 -2.09 -5.04 -9.08
C ASN A 63 -1.17 -4.30 -10.04
N CYS A 64 0.12 -4.65 -10.03
CA CYS A 64 1.04 -4.24 -11.09
C CYS A 64 0.74 -5.07 -12.35
N THR A 65 -0.20 -4.61 -13.18
CA THR A 65 -0.47 -5.16 -14.52
C THR A 65 0.47 -4.50 -15.54
N THR A 66 0.55 -5.07 -16.74
CA THR A 66 1.35 -4.51 -17.86
C THR A 66 0.88 -3.11 -18.26
N GLU A 67 -0.36 -2.78 -17.95
CA GLU A 67 -1.00 -1.48 -18.20
C GLU A 67 -0.74 -0.43 -17.11
N ASN A 68 -0.17 -0.83 -15.96
CA ASN A 68 0.09 0.07 -14.84
C ASN A 68 1.60 0.29 -14.67
N PRO A 69 2.18 1.35 -15.26
CA PRO A 69 3.63 1.57 -15.26
C PRO A 69 4.17 2.02 -13.88
N ASP A 70 3.33 2.58 -13.00
CA ASP A 70 3.78 3.06 -11.68
C ASP A 70 3.81 1.93 -10.63
N ILE A 71 4.78 1.02 -10.79
CA ILE A 71 5.01 -0.09 -9.85
C ILE A 71 5.32 0.45 -8.45
N VAL A 72 6.18 1.46 -8.35
CA VAL A 72 6.59 2.07 -7.07
C VAL A 72 5.39 2.73 -6.37
N GLY A 73 4.57 3.48 -7.10
CA GLY A 73 3.34 4.05 -6.55
C GLY A 73 2.33 2.99 -6.11
N THR A 74 2.22 1.88 -6.85
CA THR A 74 1.36 0.76 -6.47
C THR A 74 1.83 0.11 -5.18
N LEU A 75 3.13 -0.15 -5.04
CA LEU A 75 3.74 -0.70 -3.82
C LEU A 75 3.53 0.24 -2.61
N LEU A 76 3.69 1.55 -2.80
CA LEU A 76 3.43 2.54 -1.76
C LEU A 76 1.98 2.50 -1.31
N LEU A 77 1.03 2.52 -2.24
CA LEU A 77 -0.41 2.45 -1.92
C LEU A 77 -0.77 1.18 -1.15
N GLN A 78 -0.19 0.05 -1.55
CA GLN A 78 -0.38 -1.24 -0.90
C GLN A 78 0.19 -1.27 0.53
N ALA A 79 1.40 -0.71 0.74
CA ALA A 79 2.00 -0.59 2.07
C ALA A 79 1.13 0.29 2.98
N CYS A 80 0.66 1.42 2.46
CA CYS A 80 -0.25 2.30 3.18
C CYS A 80 -1.57 1.61 3.54
N GLU A 81 -2.12 0.82 2.62
CA GLU A 81 -3.34 0.05 2.85
C GLU A 81 -3.12 -1.01 3.95
N MET A 82 -1.98 -1.71 3.94
CA MET A 82 -1.61 -2.67 5.01
C MET A 82 -1.48 -2.00 6.38
N MET A 83 -0.85 -0.82 6.47
CA MET A 83 -0.79 -0.07 7.74
C MET A 83 -2.19 0.27 8.27
N GLY A 84 -3.11 0.63 7.37
CA GLY A 84 -4.51 0.91 7.70
C GLY A 84 -5.27 -0.29 8.29
N LEU A 85 -4.85 -1.53 8.00
CA LEU A 85 -5.47 -2.74 8.56
C LEU A 85 -5.24 -2.87 10.07
N ARG A 86 -4.15 -2.28 10.59
CA ARG A 86 -3.71 -2.37 12.00
C ARG A 86 -3.55 -3.83 12.45
N LEU A 87 -3.02 -4.68 11.57
CA LEU A 87 -2.63 -6.04 11.90
C LEU A 87 -1.17 -6.05 12.37
N PRO A 88 -0.85 -6.62 13.54
CA PRO A 88 0.54 -6.70 14.00
C PRO A 88 1.45 -7.41 13.01
N GLN A 89 0.94 -8.47 12.35
CA GLN A 89 1.72 -9.31 11.43
C GLN A 89 2.19 -8.56 10.16
N THR A 90 1.51 -7.48 9.78
CA THR A 90 1.79 -6.72 8.55
C THR A 90 2.48 -5.39 8.81
N LYS A 91 2.58 -4.95 10.07
CA LYS A 91 3.09 -3.62 10.42
C LYS A 91 4.55 -3.44 9.99
N ALA A 92 5.40 -4.42 10.31
CA ALA A 92 6.82 -4.37 9.98
C ALA A 92 7.04 -4.33 8.47
N LEU A 93 6.40 -5.23 7.72
CA LEU A 93 6.48 -5.24 6.25
C LEU A 93 6.03 -3.91 5.65
N ALA A 94 4.89 -3.39 6.07
CA ALA A 94 4.36 -2.14 5.52
C ALA A 94 5.29 -0.94 5.79
N THR A 95 5.97 -0.94 6.94
CA THR A 95 6.96 0.10 7.29
C THR A 95 8.19 -0.02 6.40
N VAL A 96 8.76 -1.22 6.27
CA VAL A 96 9.95 -1.47 5.44
C VAL A 96 9.70 -1.16 3.97
N VAL A 97 8.52 -1.48 3.42
CA VAL A 97 8.16 -1.11 2.04
C VAL A 97 8.00 0.40 1.89
N GLN A 98 7.43 1.09 2.89
CA GLN A 98 7.33 2.54 2.85
C GLN A 98 8.71 3.21 2.90
N ASP A 99 9.59 2.74 3.79
CA ASP A 99 10.96 3.25 3.97
C ASP A 99 11.86 2.95 2.76
N SER A 100 11.59 1.86 2.03
CA SER A 100 12.31 1.54 0.81
C SER A 100 11.94 2.46 -0.35
N ILE A 101 10.71 2.98 -0.37
CA ILE A 101 10.22 3.96 -1.36
C ILE A 101 10.54 5.40 -0.94
N ASP A 102 10.67 5.62 0.37
CA ASP A 102 10.99 6.90 0.99
C ASP A 102 9.91 7.95 0.75
N CYS A 103 8.65 7.54 0.93
CA CYS A 103 7.50 8.38 0.63
C CYS A 103 6.40 8.28 1.70
N PRO A 104 5.81 9.40 2.15
CA PRO A 104 4.68 9.35 3.06
C PRO A 104 3.43 8.79 2.36
N CYS A 105 2.57 8.14 3.15
CA CYS A 105 1.28 7.70 2.63
C CYS A 105 0.40 8.87 2.23
N PRO A 106 -0.21 8.85 1.02
CA PRO A 106 -1.13 9.89 0.61
C PRO A 106 -2.34 9.92 1.55
N LYS A 107 -2.60 11.09 2.13
CA LYS A 107 -3.77 11.33 2.99
C LYS A 107 -5.03 11.08 2.17
N GLY A 108 -5.66 9.91 2.36
CA GLY A 108 -6.88 9.53 1.65
C GLY A 108 -6.88 8.12 1.03
N SER A 109 -5.75 7.41 1.00
CA SER A 109 -5.68 6.05 0.40
C SER A 109 -6.54 4.99 1.09
N THR A 110 -7.13 5.30 2.25
CA THR A 110 -8.12 4.45 2.91
C THR A 110 -9.50 4.43 2.23
N LYS A 111 -9.70 5.24 1.17
CA LYS A 111 -10.91 5.22 0.36
C LYS A 111 -10.53 4.95 -1.09
N GLY A 112 -10.64 3.68 -1.48
CA GLY A 112 -10.60 3.29 -2.89
C GLY A 112 -11.54 4.16 -3.72
N VAL A 113 -11.06 4.54 -4.89
CA VAL A 113 -11.77 5.30 -5.92
C VAL A 113 -13.15 4.68 -6.19
N ARG A 114 -14.21 5.35 -5.72
CA ARG A 114 -15.56 5.28 -6.29
C ARG A 114 -16.22 6.66 -6.15
N PRO A 115 -16.88 7.19 -7.20
CA PRO A 115 -17.71 8.37 -7.06
C PRO A 115 -18.79 8.10 -6.01
N SER A 116 -18.96 9.07 -5.12
CA SER A 116 -19.90 9.05 -4.01
C SER A 116 -21.36 8.91 -4.50
N MET A 117 -21.86 7.67 -4.62
CA MET A 117 -23.29 7.39 -4.51
C MET A 117 -23.62 7.12 -3.04
N ARG A 118 -24.63 7.85 -2.54
CA ARG A 118 -25.11 7.91 -1.15
C ARG A 118 -25.02 6.57 -0.41
N PRO A 119 -24.51 6.53 0.83
CA PRO A 119 -24.40 5.28 1.57
C PRO A 119 -25.77 4.90 2.11
N THR A 120 -26.44 3.94 1.47
CA THR A 120 -27.49 3.15 2.14
C THR A 120 -26.80 2.38 3.27
N ARG A 121 -26.96 2.89 4.50
CA ARG A 121 -26.30 2.41 5.71
C ARG A 121 -26.79 1.00 6.09
N ARG A 122 -26.33 -0.03 5.37
CA ARG A 122 -26.42 -1.42 5.84
C ARG A 122 -25.45 -1.56 7.02
N ARG A 123 -25.95 -1.44 8.24
CA ARG A 123 -25.23 -1.81 9.47
C ARG A 123 -24.94 -3.32 9.38
N MET A 124 -23.79 -3.70 8.82
CA MET A 124 -23.24 -5.03 9.01
C MET A 124 -22.71 -5.10 10.45
N THR A 125 -23.53 -5.60 11.36
CA THR A 125 -23.11 -6.10 12.68
C THR A 125 -22.36 -7.42 12.50
N GLY A 126 -21.24 -7.39 11.77
CA GLY A 126 -20.33 -8.52 11.72
C GLY A 126 -19.58 -8.62 13.05
N SER A 127 -19.37 -9.85 13.53
CA SER A 127 -18.66 -10.11 14.78
C SER A 127 -17.24 -9.54 14.73
N ARG A 128 -16.63 -9.30 15.90
CA ARG A 128 -15.21 -8.86 15.98
C ARG A 128 -14.29 -9.80 15.23
N GLU A 129 -14.59 -11.09 15.28
CA GLU A 129 -13.87 -12.15 14.59
C GLU A 129 -14.02 -12.05 13.07
N GLU A 130 -15.23 -11.84 12.55
CA GLU A 130 -15.46 -11.67 11.11
C GLU A 130 -14.71 -10.46 10.54
N LYS A 131 -14.67 -9.35 11.29
CA LYS A 131 -13.90 -8.16 10.92
C LYS A 131 -12.40 -8.44 10.91
N ARG A 132 -11.89 -9.23 11.86
CA ARG A 132 -10.49 -9.67 11.90
C ARG A 132 -10.16 -10.54 10.68
N LYS A 133 -11.01 -11.54 10.38
CA LYS A 133 -10.88 -12.40 9.17
C LYS A 133 -10.80 -11.59 7.89
N LYS A 134 -11.73 -10.62 7.70
CA LYS A 134 -11.71 -9.73 6.52
C LYS A 134 -10.40 -8.96 6.38
N LYS A 135 -9.82 -8.47 7.48
CA LYS A 135 -8.54 -7.79 7.46
C LYS A 135 -7.39 -8.72 7.08
N ILE A 136 -7.36 -9.93 7.62
CA ILE A 136 -6.33 -10.94 7.29
C ILE A 136 -6.38 -11.29 5.81
N CYS A 137 -7.57 -11.54 5.28
CA CYS A 137 -7.74 -11.85 3.85
C CYS A 137 -7.35 -10.69 2.94
N LYS A 138 -7.66 -9.47 3.37
CA LYS A 138 -7.22 -8.26 2.68
C LYS A 138 -5.68 -8.13 2.70
N ALA A 139 -5.04 -8.39 3.84
CA ALA A 139 -3.58 -8.42 3.94
C ALA A 139 -2.95 -9.48 3.02
N ASN A 140 -3.51 -10.69 2.99
CA ASN A 140 -3.05 -11.77 2.10
C ASN A 140 -3.15 -11.37 0.64
N ALA A 141 -4.27 -10.79 0.22
CA ALA A 141 -4.42 -10.32 -1.15
C ALA A 141 -3.39 -9.24 -1.51
N ILE A 142 -3.15 -8.27 -0.61
CA ILE A 142 -2.13 -7.24 -0.83
C ILE A 142 -0.73 -7.87 -0.92
N LEU A 143 -0.40 -8.80 -0.03
CA LEU A 143 0.91 -9.49 -0.02
C LEU A 143 1.16 -10.26 -1.33
N SER A 144 0.15 -10.98 -1.81
CA SER A 144 0.22 -11.66 -3.11
C SER A 144 0.43 -10.68 -4.26
N SER A 145 -0.24 -9.52 -4.21
CA SER A 145 -0.05 -8.48 -5.22
C SER A 145 1.33 -7.83 -5.18
N MET A 146 1.84 -7.49 -3.99
CA MET A 146 3.22 -7.00 -3.79
C MET A 146 4.24 -7.98 -4.38
N THR A 147 4.00 -9.29 -4.22
CA THR A 147 4.90 -10.33 -4.78
C THR A 147 4.98 -10.22 -6.30
N VAL A 148 3.84 -10.07 -6.97
CA VAL A 148 3.78 -9.88 -8.43
C VAL A 148 4.45 -8.57 -8.84
N CYS A 149 4.24 -7.49 -8.09
CA CYS A 149 4.86 -6.20 -8.35
C CYS A 149 6.40 -6.27 -8.29
N TYR A 150 6.96 -6.90 -7.26
CA TYR A 150 8.42 -7.05 -7.14
C TYR A 150 9.01 -8.01 -8.17
N GLN A 151 8.31 -9.08 -8.53
CA GLN A 151 8.74 -9.94 -9.63
C GLN A 151 8.85 -9.16 -10.95
N LYS A 152 7.86 -8.31 -11.25
CA LYS A 152 7.93 -7.43 -12.42
C LYS A 152 9.03 -6.40 -12.33
N LEU A 153 9.21 -5.80 -11.17
CA LEU A 153 10.30 -4.85 -10.92
C LEU A 153 11.67 -5.48 -11.21
N ASN A 154 11.87 -6.74 -10.81
CA ASN A 154 13.09 -7.49 -11.07
C ASN A 154 13.25 -7.80 -12.58
N ASN A 155 12.18 -8.16 -13.27
CA ASN A 155 12.24 -8.53 -14.69
C ASN A 155 12.45 -7.32 -15.61
N GLN A 156 11.83 -6.16 -15.31
CA GLN A 156 11.96 -4.94 -16.12
C GLN A 156 13.39 -4.37 -16.18
N LEU A 157 14.27 -4.76 -15.25
CA LEU A 157 15.65 -4.32 -15.19
C LEU A 157 16.65 -5.36 -15.76
N MET A 158 16.18 -6.52 -16.21
CA MET A 158 17.01 -7.51 -16.93
C MET A 158 16.92 -7.34 -18.46
N ASP A 159 15.91 -6.62 -18.94
CA ASP A 159 15.66 -6.33 -20.36
C ASP A 159 16.15 -4.92 -20.80
N ALA A 160 16.85 -4.20 -19.92
CA ALA A 160 17.43 -2.86 -20.16
C ALA A 160 18.96 -2.91 -20.09
#